data_AF-A0A4Y2KF18-F1
#
_entry.id   AF-A0A4Y2KF18-F1
#
_cell.length_a   1.000
_cell.length_b   1.000
_cell.length_c   1.000
_cell.angle_alpha   90.00
_cell.angle_beta   90.00
_cell.angle_gamma   90.00
#
_symmetry.space_group_name_H-M   'P 1'
#
loop_
_entity.id
_entity.type
_entity.pdbx_description
1 polymer ?
#
loop_
_entity_poly.entity_id
_entity_poly.type
_entity_poly.pdbx_seq_one_letter_code
_entity_poly.pdbx_strand_id
1 'polypeptide(L)' 'MHDDQRIADEDKMQYLLQSMQPSSKGEHLVLSFPATTDNKNKAIEQLIVRFEREDLLVQIYVRDLLNLTKKYATTGR' A
#
# COMPACT_ATOMS: atom_id res chain seq x y z
N MET A 1 5.12 10.47 3.32
CA MET A 1 6.23 9.73 2.69
C MET A 1 7.52 10.44 3.10
N HIS A 2 8.45 9.75 3.77
CA HIS A 2 9.66 10.36 4.29
C HIS A 2 10.66 10.60 3.15
N ASP A 3 10.89 11.88 2.83
CA ASP A 3 11.86 12.29 1.82
C ASP A 3 13.24 12.42 2.49
N ASP A 4 13.87 11.29 2.79
CA ASP A 4 15.23 11.27 3.32
C ASP A 4 16.22 11.55 2.18
N GLN A 5 16.71 12.79 2.10
CA GLN A 5 17.72 13.24 1.14
C GLN A 5 19.09 12.55 1.31
N ARG A 6 19.23 11.63 2.27
CA ARG A 6 20.48 10.95 2.62
C ARG A 6 20.70 9.65 1.86
N ILE A 7 19.67 9.13 1.18
CA ILE A 7 19.68 7.83 0.49
C ILE A 7 19.68 8.10 -1.02
N ALA A 8 20.63 7.50 -1.75
CA ALA A 8 20.66 7.62 -3.21
C ALA A 8 19.38 7.02 -3.83
N ASP A 9 18.95 7.50 -4.99
CA ASP A 9 17.67 7.05 -5.53
C ASP A 9 17.71 5.58 -6.01
N GLU A 10 18.88 5.05 -6.41
CA GLU A 10 19.11 3.61 -6.58
C GLU A 10 18.85 2.82 -5.29
N ASP A 11 19.31 3.33 -4.15
CA ASP A 11 19.09 2.70 -2.84
C ASP A 11 17.60 2.76 -2.45
N LYS A 12 16.86 3.78 -2.88
CA LYS A 12 15.40 3.88 -2.66
C LYS A 12 14.63 2.84 -3.49
N MET A 13 15.07 2.52 -4.71
CA MET A 13 14.47 1.44 -5.50
C MET A 13 14.69 0.08 -4.87
N GLN A 14 15.91 -0.17 -4.37
CA GLN A 14 16.21 -1.41 -3.63
C GLN A 14 15.41 -1.50 -2.33
N TYR A 15 15.28 -0.39 -1.61
CA TYR A 15 14.45 -0.33 -0.41
C TYR A 15 12.97 -0.61 -0.70
N LEU A 16 12.44 -0.04 -1.79
CA LEU A 16 11.05 -0.29 -2.21
C LEU A 16 10.83 -1.77 -2.51
N LEU A 17 11.79 -2.43 -3.19
CA LEU A 17 11.74 -3.86 -3.46
C LEU A 17 11.80 -4.69 -2.16
N GLN A 18 12.72 -4.36 -1.24
CA GLN A 18 12.85 -5.04 0.06
C GLN A 18 11.61 -4.87 0.95
N SER A 19 10.84 -3.80 0.76
CA SER A 19 9.61 -3.54 1.50
C SER A 19 8.43 -4.39 0.99
N MET A 20 8.56 -5.04 -0.17
CA MET A 20 7.50 -5.88 -0.72
C MET A 20 7.50 -7.27 -0.09
N GLN A 21 6.32 -7.86 -0.01
CA GLN A 21 6.20 -9.28 0.34
C GLN A 21 6.80 -10.14 -0.80
N PRO A 22 7.66 -11.13 -0.51
CA PRO A 22 8.25 -11.99 -1.54
C PRO A 22 7.20 -12.74 -2.38
N SER A 23 7.46 -12.88 -3.67
CA SER A 23 6.57 -13.48 -4.69
C SER A 23 5.20 -12.81 -4.82
N SER A 24 5.06 -11.58 -4.32
CA SER A 24 3.80 -10.85 -4.41
C SER A 24 3.66 -10.15 -5.75
N LYS A 25 2.40 -9.82 -6.10
CA LYS A 25 2.11 -8.98 -7.27
C LYS A 25 2.78 -7.59 -7.16
N GLY A 26 2.97 -7.09 -5.93
CA GLY A 26 3.67 -5.83 -5.68
C GLY A 26 5.16 -5.93 -5.99
N GLU A 27 5.82 -7.00 -5.54
CA GLU A 27 7.23 -7.28 -5.86
C GLU A 27 7.45 -7.40 -7.37
N HIS A 28 6.64 -8.23 -8.06
CA HIS A 28 6.73 -8.38 -9.51
C HIS A 28 6.50 -7.07 -10.27
N LEU A 29 5.61 -6.20 -9.76
CA LEU A 29 5.39 -4.88 -10.34
C LEU A 29 6.63 -4.01 -10.19
N VAL A 30 7.24 -3.94 -9.00
CA VAL A 30 8.46 -3.15 -8.78
C VAL A 30 9.61 -3.67 -9.64
N LEU A 31 9.78 -5.00 -9.74
CA LEU A 31 10.81 -5.64 -10.58
C LEU A 31 10.61 -5.40 -12.10
N SER A 32 9.40 -5.03 -12.53
CA SER A 32 9.13 -4.73 -13.95
C SER A 32 9.72 -3.38 -14.40
N PHE A 33 10.15 -2.54 -13.45
CA PHE A 33 10.80 -1.27 -13.73
C PHE A 33 12.33 -1.40 -13.66
N PRO A 34 13.08 -0.83 -14.62
CA PRO A 34 14.53 -0.71 -14.49
C PRO A 34 14.91 0.03 -13.21
N ALA A 35 15.96 -0.42 -12.52
CA ALA A 35 16.47 0.15 -11.28
C ALA A 35 17.23 1.48 -11.50
N THR A 36 16.51 2.47 -12.04
CA THR A 36 17.01 3.83 -12.27
C THR A 36 16.15 4.83 -11.49
N THR A 37 16.74 5.91 -11.02
CA THR A 37 16.10 7.01 -10.26
C THR A 37 14.73 7.45 -10.79
N ASP A 38 14.58 7.61 -12.11
CA ASP A 38 13.35 8.10 -12.75
C ASP A 38 12.15 7.15 -12.60
N ASN A 39 12.40 5.86 -12.38
CA ASN A 39 11.35 4.84 -12.38
C ASN A 39 10.72 4.60 -11.00
N LYS A 40 11.30 5.15 -9.92
CA LYS A 40 10.75 5.00 -8.56
C LYS A 40 9.36 5.58 -8.44
N ASN A 41 9.17 6.82 -8.92
CA ASN A 41 7.87 7.49 -8.81
C ASN A 41 6.82 6.75 -9.66
N LYS A 42 7.19 6.25 -10.84
CA LYS A 42 6.30 5.44 -11.69
C LYS A 42 5.89 4.12 -11.04
N ALA A 43 6.84 3.44 -10.38
CA ALA A 43 6.54 2.20 -9.65
C ALA A 43 5.58 2.47 -8.48
N ILE A 44 5.81 3.54 -7.72
CA ILE A 44 4.94 3.96 -6.60
C ILE A 44 3.54 4.34 -7.12
N GLU A 45 3.44 5.16 -8.16
CA GLU A 45 2.16 5.53 -8.76
C GLU A 45 1.38 4.31 -9.25
N GLN A 46 2.04 3.34 -9.88
CA GLN A 46 1.38 2.10 -10.31
C GLN A 46 0.96 1.21 -9.13
N LEU A 47 1.73 1.18 -8.05
CA LEU A 47 1.35 0.49 -6.82
C LEU A 47 0.10 1.12 -6.21
N ILE A 48 0.07 2.45 -6.14
CA ILE A 48 -1.07 3.23 -5.67
C ILE A 48 -2.28 2.93 -6.56
N VAL A 49 -2.21 3.17 -7.86
CA VAL A 49 -3.33 2.95 -8.80
C VAL A 49 -3.90 1.52 -8.75
N ARG A 50 -3.05 0.49 -8.54
CA ARG A 50 -3.50 -0.91 -8.56
C ARG A 50 -3.92 -1.46 -7.20
N PHE A 51 -3.33 -0.97 -6.12
CA PHE A 51 -3.49 -1.56 -4.79
C PHE A 51 -3.98 -0.58 -3.73
N GLU A 52 -3.98 0.73 -3.99
CA GLU A 52 -4.73 1.70 -3.20
C GLU A 52 -6.22 1.43 -3.43
N ARG A 53 -6.82 0.74 -2.47
CA ARG A 53 -8.23 0.38 -2.45
C ARG A 53 -8.92 1.18 -1.36
N GLU A 54 -8.78 2.50 -1.44
CA GLU A 54 -9.29 3.44 -0.44
C GLU A 54 -10.81 3.30 -0.28
N ASP A 55 -11.52 3.12 -1.39
CA ASP A 55 -12.96 2.82 -1.43
C ASP A 55 -13.32 1.55 -0.63
N LEU A 56 -12.50 0.50 -0.76
CA LEU A 56 -12.69 -0.75 -0.04
C LEU A 56 -12.40 -0.59 1.45
N LEU A 57 -11.38 0.18 1.81
CA LEU A 57 -11.06 0.48 3.21
C LEU A 57 -12.22 1.21 3.90
N VAL A 58 -12.82 2.21 3.23
CA VAL A 58 -14.02 2.90 3.73
C VAL A 58 -15.16 1.92 3.92
N GLN A 59 -15.42 1.05 2.94
CA GLN A 59 -16.49 0.05 3.04
C GLN A 59 -16.28 -0.92 4.20
N ILE A 60 -15.05 -1.39 4.41
CA ILE A 60 -14.70 -2.28 5.54
C ILE A 60 -14.95 -1.55 6.85
N TYR A 61 -14.48 -0.32 6.99
CA TYR A 61 -14.67 0.48 8.20
C TYR A 61 -16.15 0.71 8.53
N VAL A 62 -16.95 1.09 7.52
CA VAL A 62 -18.40 1.27 7.69
C VAL A 62 -19.07 -0.03 8.12
N ARG A 63 -18.72 -1.15 7.48
CA ARG A 63 -19.27 -2.47 7.83
C ARG A 63 -18.90 -2.86 9.27
N ASP A 64 -17.65 -2.67 9.65
CA ASP A 64 -17.16 -3.07 10.98
C ASP A 64 -17.80 -2.20 12.07
N LEU A 65 -17.99 -0.91 11.81
CA LEU A 65 -18.73 -0.01 12.70
C LEU A 65 -20.20 -0.43 12.85
N LEU A 66 -20.88 -0.74 11.75
CA LEU A 66 -22.27 -1.21 11.78
C LEU A 66 -22.40 -2.54 12.54
N ASN A 67 -21.45 -3.46 12.36
CA ASN A 67 -21.41 -4.72 13.10
C ASN A 67 -21.20 -4.49 14.59
N LEU A 68 -20.35 -3.55 14.96
CA LEU A 68 -20.12 -3.14 16.34
C LEU A 68 -21.42 -2.60 16.96
N THR A 69 -22.08 -1.64 16.31
CA THR A 69 -23.33 -1.07 16.79
C THR A 69 -24.43 -2.12 16.95
N LYS A 70 -24.58 -3.04 15.98
CA LYS A 70 -25.55 -4.15 16.07
C LYS A 70 -25.29 -5.02 17.29
N LYS A 71 -24.03 -5.42 17.52
CA LYS A 71 -23.65 -6.26 18.66
C LYS A 71 -24.09 -5.64 20.00
N TYR A 72 -23.85 -4.35 20.20
CA TYR A 72 -24.19 -3.68 21.45
C TYR A 72 -25.64 -3.23 21.54
N ALA A 73 -26.33 -2.99 20.42
CA ALA A 73 -27.76 -2.69 20.40
C ALA A 73 -28.60 -3.91 20.84
N THR A 74 -28.13 -5.13 20.57
CA THR A 74 -28.82 -6.37 20.99
C THR A 74 -28.53 -6.79 22.42
N THR A 75 -27.44 -6.31 23.04
CA THR A 75 -27.06 -6.64 24.43
C THR A 75 -27.85 -5.85 25.47
N GLY A 76 -28.57 -4.79 25.07
CA GLY A 76 -29.37 -3.94 25.98
C GLY A 76 -30.84 -4.34 26.14
N ARG A 77 -31.26 -5.54 25.72
CA ARG A 77 -32.62 -6.07 25.92
C ARG A 77 -32.63 -7.29 26.82
#